data_AF-A0AAV9ZT40-F1
#
_entry.id   AF-A0AAV9ZT40-F1
#
_cell.length_a   1.000
_cell.length_b   1.000
_cell.length_c   1.000
_cell.angle_alpha   90.00
_cell.angle_beta   90.00
_cell.angle_gamma   90.00
#
_symmetry.space_group_name_H-M   'P 1'
#
loop_
_entity.id
_entity.type
_entity.pdbx_description
1 polymer ?
#
loop_
_entity_poly.entity_id
_entity_poly.type
_entity_poly.pdbx_seq_one_letter_code
_entity_poly.pdbx_strand_id
1 'polypeptide(L)'
;AAAAARPSSTSLLKHSQQTTDEWYKAARTKNGYANYVKSGKKWLEEWTSEGRLDDEISADAFDVIGEHTPLALRALNAYKCEHLERSFASAEGIRSAFKDYFERVCGCQGDFWKYNSHTQKWEGNPVFQSGFKTYYESLKNRHSRTGTATQALPMLPADLKVIMAYLDS
;
A
#
# COMPACT_ATOMS: atom_id res chain seq x y z
N ALA A 1 9.43 49.50 -15.46
CA ALA A 1 9.06 48.08 -15.43
C ALA A 1 9.42 47.52 -14.06
N ALA A 2 8.43 47.12 -13.27
CA ALA A 2 8.68 46.58 -11.93
C ALA A 2 9.34 45.20 -12.05
N ALA A 3 10.52 45.03 -11.45
CA ALA A 3 11.22 43.76 -11.40
C ALA A 3 10.38 42.77 -10.58
N ALA A 4 9.85 41.73 -11.23
CA ALA A 4 9.12 40.67 -10.55
C ALA A 4 10.03 40.05 -9.48
N ALA A 5 9.56 40.05 -8.23
CA ALA A 5 10.30 39.50 -7.10
C ALA A 5 10.65 38.03 -7.38
N ARG A 6 11.92 37.66 -7.16
CA ARG A 6 12.38 36.28 -7.38
C ARG A 6 11.61 35.36 -6.44
N PRO A 7 11.08 34.23 -6.94
CA PRO A 7 10.35 33.27 -6.12
C PRO A 7 11.26 32.75 -5.00
N SER A 8 10.72 32.65 -3.78
CA SER A 8 11.46 32.13 -2.63
C SER A 8 11.64 30.61 -2.75
N SER A 9 12.66 30.06 -2.10
CA SER A 9 12.90 28.61 -2.07
C SER A 9 11.68 27.82 -1.59
N THR A 10 10.95 28.35 -0.60
CA THR A 10 9.68 27.78 -0.11
C THR A 10 8.58 27.81 -1.15
N SER A 11 8.47 28.86 -1.97
CA SER A 11 7.50 28.90 -3.07
C SER A 11 7.85 27.90 -4.18
N LEU A 12 9.13 27.71 -4.47
CA LEU A 12 9.60 26.75 -5.48
C LEU A 12 9.37 25.30 -5.03
N LEU A 13 9.62 25.00 -3.75
CA LEU A 13 9.34 23.68 -3.18
C LEU A 13 7.84 23.36 -3.18
N LYS A 14 6.99 24.32 -2.80
CA LYS A 14 5.53 24.14 -2.87
C LYS A 14 5.05 23.96 -4.31
N HIS A 15 5.57 24.74 -5.24
CA HIS A 15 5.20 24.64 -6.65
C HIS A 15 5.64 23.30 -7.25
N SER A 16 6.83 22.81 -6.89
CA SER A 16 7.33 21.48 -7.27
C SER A 16 6.49 20.36 -6.65
N GLN A 17 6.08 20.46 -5.39
CA GLN A 17 5.18 19.49 -4.76
C GLN A 17 3.81 19.47 -5.45
N GLN A 18 3.25 20.64 -5.80
CA GLN A 18 1.99 20.74 -6.53
C GLN A 18 2.06 20.14 -7.94
N THR A 19 3.08 20.45 -8.73
CA THR A 19 3.25 19.81 -10.05
C THR A 19 3.54 18.33 -9.91
N THR A 20 4.35 17.91 -8.94
CA THR A 20 4.54 16.47 -8.71
C THR A 20 3.20 15.81 -8.40
N ASP A 21 2.38 16.42 -7.56
CA ASP A 21 1.05 15.89 -7.22
C ASP A 21 0.08 15.88 -8.40
N GLU A 22 0.06 16.90 -9.24
CA GLU A 22 -0.79 16.97 -10.43
C GLU A 22 -0.35 16.00 -11.52
N TRP A 23 0.95 15.78 -11.68
CA TRP A 23 1.51 14.93 -12.74
C TRP A 23 1.63 13.45 -12.35
N TYR A 24 1.88 13.11 -11.07
CA TYR A 24 2.16 11.72 -10.68
C TYR A 24 0.91 10.85 -10.42
N LYS A 25 -0.23 11.42 -10.01
CA LYS A 25 -1.39 10.62 -9.61
C LYS A 25 -2.71 11.26 -10.00
N ALA A 26 -3.53 10.50 -10.73
CA ALA A 26 -4.91 10.85 -10.99
C ALA A 26 -5.67 11.10 -9.68
N ALA A 27 -6.57 12.09 -9.66
CA ALA A 27 -7.37 12.45 -8.49
C ALA A 27 -8.10 11.24 -7.87
N ARG A 28 -8.56 10.31 -8.72
CA ARG A 28 -9.19 9.04 -8.30
C ARG A 28 -8.26 8.17 -7.46
N THR A 29 -6.98 8.09 -7.81
CA THR A 29 -5.97 7.32 -7.07
C THR A 29 -5.66 7.96 -5.72
N LYS A 30 -5.59 9.30 -5.65
CA LYS A 30 -5.41 10.03 -4.39
C LYS A 30 -6.57 9.76 -3.42
N ASN A 31 -7.80 9.85 -3.91
CA ASN A 31 -9.00 9.57 -3.12
C ASN A 31 -9.06 8.09 -2.68
N GLY A 32 -8.67 7.17 -3.56
CA GLY A 32 -8.56 5.75 -3.22
C GLY A 32 -7.56 5.49 -2.09
N TYR A 33 -6.38 6.12 -2.14
CA TYR A 33 -5.35 5.95 -1.12
C TYR A 33 -5.78 6.54 0.22
N ALA A 34 -6.37 7.74 0.21
CA ALA A 34 -6.95 8.34 1.41
C ALA A 34 -8.00 7.43 2.07
N ASN A 35 -8.84 6.76 1.27
CA ASN A 35 -9.83 5.81 1.78
C ASN A 35 -9.18 4.55 2.37
N TYR A 36 -8.11 4.02 1.76
CA TYR A 36 -7.37 2.90 2.33
C TYR A 36 -6.76 3.25 3.69
N VAL A 37 -6.12 4.42 3.81
CA VAL A 37 -5.53 4.87 5.06
C VAL A 37 -6.60 5.10 6.12
N LYS A 38 -7.68 5.82 5.78
CA LYS A 38 -8.78 6.10 6.70
C LYS A 38 -9.45 4.82 7.20
N SER A 39 -9.72 3.88 6.31
CA SER A 39 -10.31 2.59 6.69
C SER A 39 -9.35 1.71 7.49
N GLY A 40 -8.05 1.76 7.21
CA GLY A 40 -7.02 1.06 7.98
C GLY A 40 -6.89 1.60 9.41
N LYS A 41 -6.90 2.92 9.58
CA LYS A 41 -6.87 3.56 10.90
C LYS A 41 -8.12 3.24 11.73
N LYS A 42 -9.31 3.36 11.13
CA LYS A 42 -10.57 3.01 11.81
C LYS A 42 -10.57 1.54 12.25
N TRP A 43 -10.09 0.65 11.40
CA TRP A 43 -9.95 -0.76 11.73
C TRP A 43 -9.00 -0.99 12.90
N LEU A 44 -7.84 -0.31 12.92
CA LEU A 44 -6.85 -0.43 13.98
C LEU A 44 -7.43 0.04 15.33
N GLU A 45 -8.09 1.19 15.33
CA GLU A 45 -8.77 1.74 16.52
C GLU A 45 -9.82 0.77 17.07
N GLU A 46 -10.70 0.25 16.21
CA GLU A 46 -11.73 -0.73 16.60
C GLU A 46 -11.08 -2.00 17.19
N TRP A 47 -10.09 -2.57 16.52
CA TRP A 47 -9.50 -3.85 16.91
C TRP A 47 -8.63 -3.77 18.15
N THR A 48 -7.93 -2.66 18.36
CA THR A 48 -7.23 -2.38 19.62
C THR A 48 -8.25 -2.20 20.75
N SER A 49 -9.36 -1.49 20.53
CA SER A 49 -10.40 -1.31 21.55
C SER A 49 -11.11 -2.61 21.96
N GLU A 50 -11.20 -3.56 21.03
CA GLU A 50 -11.76 -4.89 21.26
C GLU A 50 -10.75 -5.88 21.86
N GLY A 51 -9.49 -5.49 22.07
CA GLY A 51 -8.43 -6.37 22.57
C GLY A 51 -8.10 -7.53 21.63
N ARG A 52 -8.29 -7.35 20.31
CA ARG A 52 -8.05 -8.39 19.29
C ARG A 52 -6.64 -8.36 18.72
N LEU A 53 -5.89 -7.31 19.03
CA LEU A 53 -4.50 -7.15 18.64
C LEU A 53 -3.60 -7.34 19.86
N ASP A 54 -2.33 -7.58 19.58
CA ASP A 54 -1.30 -7.61 20.62
C ASP A 54 -1.31 -6.30 21.42
N ASP A 55 -1.10 -6.38 22.73
CA ASP A 55 -1.11 -5.22 23.64
C ASP A 55 -0.02 -4.19 23.25
N GLU A 56 1.00 -4.63 22.53
CA GLU A 56 2.07 -3.79 21.98
C GLU A 56 1.62 -2.95 20.76
N ILE A 57 0.50 -3.29 20.10
CA ILE A 57 -0.03 -2.56 18.95
C ILE A 57 -1.03 -1.49 19.41
N SER A 58 -0.56 -0.25 19.46
CA SER A 58 -1.40 0.89 19.80
C SER A 58 -2.38 1.28 18.68
N ALA A 59 -3.50 1.88 19.06
CA ALA A 59 -4.53 2.35 18.13
C ALA A 59 -4.02 3.45 17.17
N ASP A 60 -2.99 4.18 17.58
CA ASP A 60 -2.33 5.24 16.84
C ASP A 60 -1.05 4.78 16.12
N ALA A 61 -0.78 3.47 16.01
CA ALA A 61 0.47 2.94 15.45
C ALA A 61 0.74 3.38 13.99
N PHE A 62 -0.28 3.84 13.25
CA PHE A 62 -0.10 4.42 11.92
C PHE A 62 0.21 5.93 11.93
N ASP A 63 -0.07 6.64 13.02
CA ASP A 63 0.21 8.06 13.18
C ASP A 63 1.51 8.31 13.95
N VAL A 64 1.72 7.54 15.01
CA VAL A 64 2.95 7.53 15.79
C VAL A 64 3.83 6.40 15.28
N ILE A 65 4.71 6.75 14.34
CA ILE A 65 5.60 5.80 13.68
C ILE A 65 6.59 5.21 14.69
N GLY A 66 6.52 3.90 14.87
CA GLY A 66 7.32 3.15 15.84
C GLY A 66 7.59 1.72 15.41
N GLU A 67 8.14 0.93 16.33
CA GLU A 67 8.55 -0.46 16.09
C GLU A 67 7.39 -1.36 15.62
N HIS A 68 6.20 -1.15 16.17
CA HIS A 68 5.02 -1.97 15.89
C HIS A 68 4.20 -1.49 14.68
N THR A 69 4.53 -0.35 14.06
CA THR A 69 3.83 0.14 12.85
C THR A 69 3.83 -0.88 11.70
N PRO A 70 4.95 -1.55 11.35
CA PRO A 70 4.94 -2.62 10.36
C PRO A 70 4.12 -3.84 10.78
N LEU A 71 4.06 -4.14 12.08
CA LEU A 71 3.26 -5.25 12.63
C LEU A 71 1.76 -4.96 12.48
N ALA A 72 1.33 -3.75 12.82
CA ALA A 72 -0.04 -3.28 12.59
C ALA A 72 -0.42 -3.33 11.11
N LEU A 73 0.49 -2.92 10.21
CA LEU A 73 0.26 -2.97 8.77
C LEU A 73 0.13 -4.41 8.25
N ARG A 74 0.94 -5.33 8.79
CA ARG A 74 0.86 -6.76 8.49
C ARG A 74 -0.49 -7.33 8.96
N ALA A 75 -0.91 -7.01 10.19
CA ALA A 75 -2.18 -7.45 10.75
C ALA A 75 -3.38 -6.95 9.92
N LEU A 76 -3.34 -5.68 9.46
CA LEU A 76 -4.36 -5.13 8.57
C LEU A 76 -4.44 -5.91 7.25
N ASN A 77 -3.29 -6.18 6.62
CA ASN A 77 -3.26 -6.96 5.37
C ASN A 77 -3.75 -8.40 5.57
N ALA A 78 -3.36 -9.04 6.67
CA ALA A 78 -3.85 -10.38 7.02
C ALA A 78 -5.37 -10.38 7.20
N TYR A 79 -5.92 -9.44 7.97
CA TYR A 79 -7.36 -9.31 8.12
C TYR A 79 -8.07 -9.11 6.77
N LYS A 80 -7.56 -8.19 5.93
CA LYS A 80 -8.20 -7.89 4.65
C LYS A 80 -8.11 -9.07 3.66
N CYS A 81 -6.98 -9.75 3.57
CA CYS A 81 -6.74 -10.77 2.55
C CYS A 81 -7.08 -12.19 2.99
N GLU A 82 -7.02 -12.50 4.28
CA GLU A 82 -7.30 -13.84 4.80
C GLU A 82 -8.70 -13.91 5.40
N HIS A 83 -9.08 -12.95 6.25
CA HIS A 83 -10.40 -12.99 6.89
C HIS A 83 -11.52 -12.48 5.98
N LEU A 84 -11.28 -11.42 5.21
CA LEU A 84 -12.26 -10.88 4.26
C LEU A 84 -12.08 -11.39 2.82
N GLU A 85 -11.19 -12.37 2.63
CA GLU A 85 -10.88 -13.03 1.35
C GLU A 85 -10.63 -12.07 0.18
N ARG A 86 -10.08 -10.88 0.46
CA ARG A 86 -9.82 -9.89 -0.59
C ARG A 86 -8.62 -10.31 -1.44
N SER A 87 -8.70 -10.00 -2.73
CA SER A 87 -7.64 -10.28 -3.69
C SER A 87 -6.32 -9.57 -3.35
N PHE A 88 -5.22 -10.07 -3.93
CA PHE A 88 -3.89 -9.45 -3.78
C PHE A 88 -3.87 -7.97 -4.21
N ALA A 89 -4.69 -7.58 -5.18
CA ALA A 89 -4.83 -6.17 -5.59
C ALA A 89 -5.22 -5.25 -4.41
N SER A 90 -5.97 -5.77 -3.42
CA SER A 90 -6.30 -5.01 -2.21
C SER A 90 -5.07 -4.83 -1.31
N ALA A 91 -4.26 -5.87 -1.11
CA ALA A 91 -3.00 -5.75 -0.36
C ALA A 91 -2.00 -4.80 -1.04
N GLU A 92 -1.93 -4.83 -2.38
CA GLU A 92 -1.11 -3.90 -3.17
C GLU A 92 -1.61 -2.45 -3.04
N GLY A 93 -2.93 -2.26 -3.07
CA GLY A 93 -3.56 -0.96 -2.83
C GLY A 93 -3.27 -0.41 -1.43
N ILE A 94 -3.42 -1.23 -0.40
CA ILE A 94 -3.10 -0.87 0.99
C ILE A 94 -1.62 -0.53 1.12
N ARG A 95 -0.72 -1.41 0.66
CA ARG A 95 0.73 -1.18 0.69
C ARG A 95 1.10 0.16 0.04
N SER A 96 0.55 0.43 -1.15
CA SER A 96 0.87 1.64 -1.91
C SER A 96 0.30 2.91 -1.27
N ALA A 97 -0.90 2.82 -0.68
CA ALA A 97 -1.53 3.91 0.04
C ALA A 97 -0.74 4.27 1.31
N PHE A 98 -0.35 3.27 2.10
CA PHE A 98 0.45 3.48 3.30
C PHE A 98 1.88 3.93 2.99
N LYS A 99 2.49 3.43 1.89
CA LYS A 99 3.79 3.94 1.43
C LYS A 99 3.75 5.45 1.21
N ASP A 100 2.76 5.91 0.44
CA ASP A 100 2.56 7.32 0.11
C ASP A 100 2.19 8.16 1.35
N TYR A 101 1.37 7.59 2.24
CA TYR A 101 0.99 8.23 3.50
C TYR A 101 2.19 8.51 4.38
N PHE A 102 3.04 7.50 4.63
CA PHE A 102 4.22 7.67 5.46
C PHE A 102 5.24 8.63 4.84
N GLU A 103 5.43 8.59 3.51
CA GLU A 103 6.33 9.51 2.81
C GLU A 103 5.88 10.97 2.91
N ARG A 104 4.58 11.23 2.75
CA ARG A 104 4.03 12.60 2.68
C ARG A 104 3.68 13.20 4.03
N VAL A 105 3.09 12.41 4.92
CA VAL A 105 2.54 12.89 6.20
C VAL A 105 3.58 12.75 7.31
N CYS A 106 4.24 11.60 7.39
CA CYS A 106 5.22 11.32 8.45
C CYS A 106 6.66 11.71 8.05
N GLY A 107 6.90 12.05 6.77
CA GLY A 107 8.23 12.36 6.25
C GLY A 107 9.16 11.14 6.20
N CYS A 108 8.61 9.93 6.25
CA CYS A 108 9.34 8.67 6.23
C CYS A 108 9.79 8.35 4.80
N GLN A 109 11.01 8.77 4.45
CA GLN A 109 11.58 8.57 3.11
C GLN A 109 12.56 7.40 3.08
N GLY A 110 12.65 6.72 1.93
CA GLY A 110 13.62 5.67 1.66
C GLY A 110 13.03 4.26 1.63
N ASP A 111 13.70 3.36 0.91
CA ASP A 111 13.29 1.97 0.70
C ASP A 111 13.88 1.02 1.78
N PHE A 112 13.94 1.47 3.02
CA PHE A 112 14.43 0.69 4.16
C PHE A 112 13.60 0.97 5.41
N TRP A 113 13.75 0.14 6.43
CA TRP A 113 13.20 0.36 7.76
C TRP A 113 14.22 -0.11 8.79
N LYS A 114 14.82 0.83 9.52
CA LYS A 114 15.87 0.52 10.51
C LYS A 114 15.80 1.45 11.71
N TYR A 115 16.15 0.92 12.87
CA TYR A 115 16.36 1.75 14.05
C TYR A 115 17.76 2.35 14.00
N ASN A 116 17.86 3.67 14.11
CA ASN A 116 19.14 4.34 14.21
C ASN A 116 19.48 4.56 15.68
N SER A 117 20.48 3.82 16.17
CA SER A 117 20.94 3.89 17.56
C SER A 117 21.49 5.26 17.96
N HIS A 118 21.96 6.06 17.01
CA HIS A 118 22.55 7.38 17.28
C HIS A 118 21.49 8.47 17.47
N THR A 119 20.40 8.41 16.72
CA THR A 119 19.30 9.38 16.79
C THR A 119 18.15 8.90 17.67
N GLN A 120 18.21 7.65 18.14
CA GLN A 120 17.14 6.93 18.85
C GLN A 120 15.79 7.01 18.14
N LYS A 121 15.82 7.01 16.80
CA LYS A 121 14.64 7.13 15.96
C LYS A 121 14.63 6.06 14.91
N TRP A 122 13.43 5.64 14.55
CA TRP A 122 13.22 4.80 13.39
C TRP A 122 13.35 5.63 12.13
N GLU A 123 14.16 5.14 11.19
CA GLU A 123 14.41 5.78 9.91
C GLU A 123 13.94 4.89 8.77
N GLY A 124 13.42 5.55 7.73
CA GLY A 124 12.87 4.90 6.56
C GLY A 124 11.36 4.74 6.62
N ASN A 125 10.82 3.87 5.76
CA ASN A 125 9.38 3.66 5.61
C ASN A 125 8.98 2.26 6.12
N PRO A 126 8.01 2.16 7.06
CA PRO A 126 7.57 0.90 7.68
C PRO A 126 7.19 -0.20 6.67
N VAL A 127 6.75 0.17 5.47
CA VAL A 127 6.37 -0.74 4.38
C VAL A 127 7.54 -1.61 3.88
N PHE A 128 8.78 -1.22 4.17
CA PHE A 128 9.99 -1.95 3.79
C PHE A 128 10.58 -2.80 4.90
N GLN A 129 9.90 -2.93 6.03
CA GLN A 129 10.30 -3.87 7.07
C GLN A 129 10.33 -5.31 6.52
N SER A 130 11.35 -6.07 6.92
CA SER A 130 11.63 -7.41 6.36
C SER A 130 10.47 -8.38 6.53
N GLY A 131 9.87 -8.45 7.71
CA GLY A 131 8.73 -9.33 8.00
C GLY A 131 7.49 -8.99 7.16
N PHE A 132 7.17 -7.70 6.99
CA PHE A 132 6.09 -7.24 6.14
C PHE A 132 6.38 -7.54 4.66
N LYS A 133 7.62 -7.32 4.21
CA LYS A 133 8.06 -7.63 2.84
C LYS A 133 7.90 -9.12 2.53
N THR A 134 8.40 -10.01 3.39
CA THR A 134 8.27 -11.46 3.23
C THR A 134 6.81 -11.91 3.20
N TYR A 135 5.98 -11.35 4.08
CA TYR A 135 4.53 -11.63 4.08
C TYR A 135 3.85 -11.13 2.78
N TYR A 136 4.18 -9.93 2.33
CA TYR A 136 3.64 -9.38 1.08
C TYR A 136 4.04 -10.23 -0.14
N GLU A 137 5.29 -10.69 -0.19
CA GLU A 137 5.78 -11.59 -1.25
C GLU A 137 5.06 -12.95 -1.22
N SER A 138 4.75 -13.49 -0.04
CA SER A 138 3.97 -14.74 0.06
C SER A 138 2.55 -14.57 -0.49
N LEU A 139 1.90 -13.43 -0.21
CA LEU A 139 0.59 -13.08 -0.79
C LEU A 139 0.65 -12.98 -2.32
N LYS A 140 1.70 -12.33 -2.85
CA LYS A 140 1.93 -12.21 -4.29
C LYS A 140 2.07 -13.58 -4.94
N ASN A 141 2.94 -14.43 -4.39
CA ASN A 141 3.19 -15.78 -4.90
C ASN A 141 1.93 -16.65 -4.86
N ARG A 142 1.14 -16.54 -3.78
CA ARG A 142 -0.16 -17.24 -3.68
C ARG A 142 -1.10 -16.81 -4.80
N HIS A 143 -1.21 -15.50 -5.06
CA HIS A 143 -2.04 -14.97 -6.14
C HIS A 143 -1.56 -15.41 -7.52
N SER A 144 -0.24 -15.40 -7.77
CA SER A 144 0.33 -15.88 -9.04
C SER A 144 0.09 -17.37 -9.28
N ARG A 145 0.01 -18.18 -8.21
CA ARG A 145 -0.29 -19.61 -8.30
C ARG A 145 -1.77 -19.89 -8.61
N THR A 146 -2.67 -19.10 -8.04
CA THR A 146 -4.12 -19.28 -8.23
C THR A 146 -4.67 -18.51 -9.43
N GLY A 147 -3.93 -17.52 -9.93
CA GLY A 147 -4.30 -16.72 -11.09
C GLY A 147 -4.18 -17.51 -12.39
N THR A 148 -5.29 -17.65 -13.10
CA THR A 148 -5.35 -18.23 -14.45
C THR A 148 -5.04 -17.21 -15.55
N ALA A 149 -4.94 -15.92 -15.22
CA ALA A 149 -4.84 -14.82 -16.18
C ALA A 149 -3.62 -14.88 -17.11
N THR A 150 -2.52 -15.52 -16.67
CA THR A 150 -1.29 -15.66 -17.45
C THR A 150 -0.95 -17.12 -17.78
N GLN A 151 -1.79 -18.07 -17.39
CA GLN A 151 -1.57 -19.48 -17.68
C GLN A 151 -2.28 -19.84 -18.98
N ALA A 152 -1.62 -20.65 -19.81
CA ALA A 152 -2.28 -21.28 -20.94
C ALA A 152 -3.34 -22.23 -20.38
N LEU A 153 -4.62 -21.86 -20.52
CA LEU A 153 -5.72 -22.71 -20.11
C LEU A 153 -5.78 -23.92 -21.04
N PRO A 154 -6.02 -25.14 -20.50
CA PRO A 154 -6.29 -26.29 -21.34
C PRO A 154 -7.55 -26.02 -22.17
N MET A 155 -7.48 -26.30 -23.47
CA MET A 155 -8.62 -26.14 -24.37
C MET A 155 -9.77 -27.04 -23.89
N LEU A 156 -10.91 -26.45 -23.55
CA LEU A 156 -12.05 -27.22 -23.06
C LEU A 156 -12.83 -27.82 -24.24
N PRO A 157 -13.56 -28.94 -24.03
CA PRO A 157 -14.42 -29.51 -25.07
C PRO A 157 -15.46 -28.53 -25.65
N ALA A 158 -15.85 -27.51 -24.88
CA ALA A 158 -16.72 -26.43 -25.35
C ALA A 158 -16.01 -25.51 -26.37
N ASP A 159 -14.74 -25.18 -26.14
CA ASP A 159 -13.94 -24.36 -27.05
C ASP A 159 -13.69 -25.11 -28.37
N LEU A 160 -13.45 -26.43 -28.30
CA LEU A 160 -13.31 -27.29 -29.48
C LEU A 160 -14.57 -27.30 -30.36
N LYS A 161 -15.77 -27.30 -29.75
CA LYS A 161 -17.04 -27.25 -30.51
C LYS A 161 -17.19 -25.95 -31.30
N VAL A 162 -16.77 -24.82 -30.73
CA VAL A 162 -16.80 -23.52 -31.42
C VAL A 162 -15.85 -23.52 -32.61
N ILE A 163 -14.64 -24.07 -32.43
CA ILE A 163 -13.66 -24.20 -33.51
C ILE A 163 -14.18 -25.13 -34.62
N MET A 164 -14.73 -26.29 -34.27
CA MET A 164 -15.30 -27.22 -35.25
C MET A 164 -16.47 -26.60 -36.02
N ALA A 165 -17.38 -25.91 -35.33
CA ALA A 165 -18.50 -25.23 -35.99
C ALA A 165 -18.05 -24.12 -36.96
N TYR A 166 -16.94 -23.44 -36.68
CA TYR A 166 -16.33 -22.46 -37.58
C TYR A 166 -15.62 -23.12 -38.78
N LEU A 167 -15.06 -24.31 -38.60
CA LEU A 167 -14.43 -25.07 -39.69
C LEU A 167 -15.47 -25.70 -40.63
N ASP A 168 -16.67 -25.98 -40.13
CA ASP A 168 -17.78 -26.54 -40.89
C ASP A 168 -18.61 -25.48 -41.64
N SER A 169 -18.31 -24.18 -41.47
CA SER A 169 -18.95 -23.03 -42.16
C SER A 169 -18.11 -22.48 -43.30
#